data_AF-A0A534Z1H5-F1
#
_entry.id   AF-A0A534Z1H5-F1
#
_cell.length_a   1.000
_cell.length_b   1.000
_cell.length_c   1.000
_cell.angle_alpha   90.00
_cell.angle_beta   90.00
_cell.angle_gamma   90.00
#
_symmetry.space_group_name_H-M   'P 1'
#
loop_
_entity.id
_entity.type
_entity.pdbx_description
1 polymer ?
#
loop_
_entity_poly.entity_id
_entity_poly.type
_entity_poly.pdbx_seq_one_letter_code
_entity_poly.pdbx_strand_id
1 'polypeptide(L)'
;MAARRELSLSDLVLSIADNKQMLGLRYAEWATRAPSLEADIAAAAMGLDDLGHSRVLYGCLEPLGADPRGPERETDPASLRALPYFDEPWSEWAQFVAANAILDTAFTVMVESCVSGSVEVLQHRLRKMLMEERYHFLHGRSWLRSGIDAVPLNRAWQEAVEWFGPADGEVASLHRDGRLSMGPAELLVRLEEQLEMKAPKLSIDWKQWDAIRRRSAPGAIDQSTFAMLRGLEEKKYAPSAVPKA
;
A
#
# COMPACT_ATOMS: atom_id res chain seq x y z
N MET A 1 3.07 19.67 25.92
CA MET A 1 3.29 19.38 24.49
C MET A 1 3.84 17.97 24.40
N ALA A 2 3.08 17.03 23.85
CA ALA A 2 3.63 15.70 23.54
C ALA A 2 4.80 15.92 22.57
N ALA A 3 5.98 15.38 22.90
CA ALA A 3 7.12 15.41 22.00
C ALA A 3 6.69 14.78 20.67
N ARG A 4 6.93 15.49 19.56
CA ARG A 4 6.61 15.00 18.22
C ARG A 4 7.45 13.72 18.03
N ARG A 5 6.80 12.55 18.04
CA ARG A 5 7.47 11.27 17.81
C ARG A 5 8.11 11.32 16.42
N GLU A 6 9.41 11.11 16.36
CA GLU A 6 10.10 10.91 15.08
C GLU A 6 9.59 9.61 14.45
N LEU A 7 9.23 9.70 13.18
CA LEU A 7 8.82 8.54 12.39
C LEU A 7 10.01 7.60 12.22
N SER A 8 9.75 6.31 12.35
CA SER A 8 10.76 5.25 12.28
C SER A 8 10.57 4.37 11.05
N LEU A 9 11.57 3.55 10.75
CA LEU A 9 11.45 2.51 9.72
C LEU A 9 10.25 1.56 9.98
N SER A 10 9.93 1.26 11.24
CA SER A 10 8.73 0.47 11.55
C SER A 10 7.44 1.20 11.15
N ASP A 11 7.42 2.53 11.24
CA ASP A 11 6.27 3.33 10.84
C ASP A 11 6.06 3.29 9.32
N LEU A 12 7.14 3.32 8.55
CA LEU A 12 7.12 3.11 7.10
C LEU A 12 6.68 1.69 6.75
N VAL A 13 7.28 0.66 7.35
CA VAL A 13 6.94 -0.75 7.09
C VAL A 13 5.48 -1.04 7.43
N LEU A 14 4.94 -0.45 8.50
CA LEU A 14 3.51 -0.54 8.82
C LEU A 14 2.66 0.10 7.71
N SER A 15 3.06 1.25 7.17
CA SER A 15 2.34 1.86 6.04
C SER A 15 2.39 0.97 4.79
N ILE A 16 3.51 0.31 4.48
CA ILE A 16 3.56 -0.67 3.38
C ILE A 16 2.59 -1.82 3.66
N ALA A 17 2.58 -2.36 4.88
CA ALA A 17 1.71 -3.47 5.28
C ALA A 17 0.22 -3.12 5.12
N ASP A 18 -0.18 -1.94 5.63
CA ASP A 18 -1.57 -1.45 5.58
C ASP A 18 -2.00 -1.22 4.11
N ASN A 19 -1.13 -0.62 3.29
CA ASN A 19 -1.42 -0.41 1.87
C ASN A 19 -1.53 -1.73 1.10
N LYS A 20 -0.64 -2.71 1.34
CA LYS A 20 -0.72 -4.04 0.73
C LYS A 20 -1.97 -4.79 1.17
N GLN A 21 -2.37 -4.68 2.43
CA GLN A 21 -3.62 -5.27 2.90
C GLN A 21 -4.84 -4.67 2.18
N MET A 22 -4.86 -3.34 2.03
CA MET A 22 -5.92 -2.66 1.29
C MET A 22 -5.92 -3.02 -0.19
N LEU A 23 -4.75 -3.11 -0.82
CA LEU A 23 -4.61 -3.51 -2.22
C LEU A 23 -5.15 -4.93 -2.43
N GLY A 24 -4.78 -5.86 -1.55
CA GLY A 24 -5.27 -7.24 -1.58
C GLY A 24 -6.80 -7.32 -1.46
N LEU A 25 -7.39 -6.52 -0.56
CA LEU A 25 -8.85 -6.42 -0.46
C LEU A 25 -9.49 -5.87 -1.74
N ARG A 26 -8.98 -4.75 -2.26
CA ARG A 26 -9.52 -4.11 -3.46
C ARG A 26 -9.36 -4.99 -4.70
N TYR A 27 -8.28 -5.76 -4.81
CA TYR A 27 -8.16 -6.77 -5.86
C TYR A 27 -9.16 -7.91 -5.72
N ALA A 28 -9.38 -8.41 -4.51
CA ALA A 28 -10.36 -9.47 -4.25
C ALA A 28 -11.80 -9.03 -4.61
N GLU A 29 -12.17 -7.77 -4.40
CA GLU A 29 -13.47 -7.22 -4.82
C GLU A 29 -13.70 -7.32 -6.34
N TRP A 30 -12.63 -7.37 -7.14
CA TRP A 30 -12.66 -7.46 -8.59
C TRP A 30 -12.50 -8.88 -9.15
N ALA A 31 -12.40 -9.90 -8.30
CA ALA A 31 -12.24 -11.31 -8.70
C ALA A 31 -13.43 -11.92 -9.49
N THR A 32 -14.52 -11.17 -9.66
CA THR A 32 -15.72 -11.59 -10.41
C THR A 32 -16.38 -10.43 -11.18
N ARG A 33 -15.67 -9.31 -11.30
CA ARG A 33 -16.18 -8.03 -11.85
C ARG A 33 -15.26 -7.45 -12.91
N ALA A 34 -14.13 -8.09 -13.17
CA ALA A 34 -13.17 -7.63 -14.14
C ALA A 34 -13.74 -7.76 -15.57
N PRO A 35 -13.15 -7.09 -16.57
CA PRO A 35 -13.66 -7.10 -17.94
C PRO A 35 -13.60 -8.46 -18.65
N SER A 36 -12.83 -9.41 -18.13
CA SER A 36 -12.72 -10.77 -18.67
C SER A 36 -12.42 -11.78 -17.56
N LEU A 37 -12.65 -13.06 -17.85
CA LEU A 37 -12.37 -14.15 -16.92
C LEU A 37 -10.87 -14.24 -16.56
N GLU A 38 -9.98 -13.96 -17.51
CA GLU A 38 -8.54 -13.92 -17.27
C GLU A 38 -8.18 -12.78 -16.30
N ALA A 39 -8.84 -11.63 -16.44
CA ALA A 39 -8.66 -10.50 -15.54
C ALA A 39 -9.24 -10.77 -14.14
N ASP A 40 -10.34 -11.51 -14.04
CA ASP A 40 -10.91 -11.98 -12.77
C ASP A 40 -9.92 -12.91 -12.04
N ILE A 41 -9.33 -13.87 -12.75
CA ILE A 41 -8.33 -14.79 -12.21
C ILE A 41 -7.07 -14.03 -11.76
N ALA A 42 -6.61 -13.07 -12.57
CA ALA A 42 -5.47 -12.24 -12.21
C ALA A 42 -5.75 -11.41 -10.95
N ALA A 43 -6.93 -10.77 -10.85
CA ALA A 43 -7.34 -10.00 -9.68
C ALA A 43 -7.39 -10.88 -8.41
N ALA A 44 -7.96 -12.09 -8.50
CA ALA A 44 -7.99 -13.03 -7.39
C ALA A 44 -6.59 -13.46 -6.94
N ALA A 45 -5.69 -13.74 -7.90
CA ALA A 45 -4.31 -14.14 -7.61
C ALA A 45 -3.52 -13.03 -6.93
N MET A 46 -3.53 -11.81 -7.49
CA MET A 46 -2.84 -10.66 -6.90
C MET A 46 -3.41 -10.31 -5.52
N GLY A 47 -4.75 -10.43 -5.35
CA GLY A 47 -5.41 -10.23 -4.07
C GLY A 47 -4.90 -11.18 -2.97
N LEU A 48 -4.71 -12.46 -3.31
CA LEU A 48 -4.15 -13.45 -2.39
C LEU A 48 -2.70 -13.13 -2.03
N ASP A 49 -1.88 -12.78 -3.03
CA ASP A 49 -0.46 -12.48 -2.85
C ASP A 49 -0.28 -11.26 -1.93
N ASP A 50 -1.02 -10.16 -2.15
CA ASP A 50 -0.91 -8.95 -1.34
C ASP A 50 -1.43 -9.10 0.11
N LEU A 51 -2.45 -9.93 0.31
CA LEU A 51 -2.84 -10.36 1.66
C LEU A 51 -1.74 -11.21 2.31
N GLY A 52 -0.95 -11.96 1.54
CA GLY A 52 0.27 -12.63 2.01
C GLY A 52 1.39 -11.63 2.35
N HIS A 53 1.66 -10.68 1.46
CA HIS A 53 2.69 -9.65 1.60
C HIS A 53 2.46 -8.80 2.85
N SER A 54 1.23 -8.34 3.09
CA SER A 54 0.89 -7.59 4.30
C SER A 54 1.18 -8.37 5.58
N ARG A 55 0.87 -9.67 5.64
CA ARG A 55 1.21 -10.53 6.80
C ARG A 55 2.72 -10.66 7.01
N VAL A 56 3.50 -10.79 5.94
CA VAL A 56 4.97 -10.81 6.02
C VAL A 56 5.51 -9.49 6.56
N LEU A 57 5.00 -8.36 6.07
CA LEU A 57 5.39 -7.01 6.50
C LEU A 57 5.02 -6.75 7.97
N TYR A 58 3.81 -7.13 8.40
CA TYR A 58 3.42 -7.07 9.82
C TYR A 58 4.36 -7.91 10.69
N GLY A 59 4.76 -9.09 10.22
CA GLY A 59 5.73 -9.95 10.91
C GLY A 59 7.17 -9.38 10.96
N CYS A 60 7.46 -8.29 10.26
CA CYS A 60 8.74 -7.59 10.35
C CYS A 60 8.76 -6.54 11.47
N LEU A 61 7.62 -6.10 11.98
CA LEU A 61 7.53 -4.95 12.91
C LEU A 61 8.23 -5.21 14.25
N GLU A 62 7.98 -6.37 14.87
CA GLU A 62 8.64 -6.75 16.12
C GLU A 62 10.18 -6.84 15.98
N PRO A 63 10.73 -7.55 14.96
CA PRO A 63 12.18 -7.55 14.69
C PRO A 63 12.82 -6.18 14.43
N LEU A 64 12.05 -5.17 14.01
CA LEU A 64 12.55 -3.80 13.82
C LEU A 64 12.72 -3.02 15.15
N GLY A 65 12.34 -3.63 16.27
CA GLY A 65 12.55 -3.10 17.62
C GLY A 65 11.41 -2.22 18.14
N ALA A 66 10.40 -1.96 17.32
CA ALA A 66 9.17 -1.27 17.74
C ALA A 66 8.02 -1.66 16.83
N ASP A 67 6.91 -2.11 17.41
CA ASP A 67 5.64 -2.24 16.73
C ASP A 67 4.82 -0.95 16.93
N PRO A 68 4.59 -0.14 15.89
CA PRO A 68 3.84 1.10 16.01
C PRO A 68 2.33 0.89 16.12
N ARG A 69 1.83 -0.34 16.03
CA ARG A 69 0.41 -0.67 16.16
C ARG A 69 -0.03 -0.54 17.62
N GLY A 70 -1.08 0.22 17.86
CA GLY A 70 -1.75 0.30 19.16
C GLY A 70 -3.16 -0.28 19.17
N PRO A 71 -3.81 -0.31 20.35
CA PRO A 71 -5.16 -0.86 20.53
C PRO A 71 -6.24 -0.10 19.75
N GLU A 72 -5.99 1.14 19.33
CA GLU A 72 -6.88 1.93 18.47
C GLU A 72 -7.18 1.24 17.13
N ARG A 73 -6.31 0.32 16.68
CA ARG A 73 -6.54 -0.47 15.46
C ARG A 73 -7.75 -1.39 15.53
N GLU A 74 -8.28 -1.62 16.73
CA GLU A 74 -9.50 -2.39 16.93
C GLU A 74 -10.77 -1.54 16.91
N THR A 75 -10.68 -0.21 16.84
CA THR A 75 -11.86 0.65 16.95
C THR A 75 -11.88 1.83 15.98
N ASP A 76 -10.71 2.29 15.51
CA ASP A 76 -10.57 3.46 14.68
C ASP A 76 -10.02 3.09 13.28
N PRO A 77 -10.81 3.22 12.20
CA PRO A 77 -10.31 2.99 10.83
C PRO A 77 -9.21 3.97 10.41
N ALA A 78 -9.13 5.17 11.02
CA ALA A 78 -8.09 6.14 10.73
C ALA A 78 -6.70 5.73 11.27
N SER A 79 -6.64 4.70 12.11
CA SER A 79 -5.39 4.09 12.56
C SER A 79 -4.65 3.30 11.46
N LEU A 80 -5.35 2.97 10.34
CA LEU A 80 -4.72 2.41 9.15
C LEU A 80 -3.97 3.50 8.37
N ARG A 81 -2.73 3.19 8.01
CA ARG A 81 -1.79 4.08 7.29
C ARG A 81 -1.81 3.81 5.79
N ALA A 82 -3.02 3.64 5.26
CA ALA A 82 -3.30 3.41 3.86
C ALA A 82 -3.64 4.70 3.12
N LEU A 83 -3.38 4.70 1.81
CA LEU A 83 -3.61 5.84 0.93
C LEU A 83 -5.11 6.13 0.74
N PRO A 84 -5.48 7.41 0.52
CA PRO A 84 -6.84 7.83 0.18
C PRO A 84 -7.46 7.05 -0.98
N TYR A 85 -6.65 6.55 -1.92
CA TYR A 85 -7.08 5.76 -3.07
C TYR A 85 -7.88 4.50 -2.69
N PHE A 86 -7.71 4.02 -1.46
CA PHE A 86 -8.35 2.83 -0.95
C PHE A 86 -9.51 3.11 0.00
N ASP A 87 -9.76 4.37 0.37
CA ASP A 87 -10.82 4.72 1.33
C ASP A 87 -12.20 4.25 0.83
N GLU A 88 -12.45 4.39 -0.47
CA GLU A 88 -13.69 3.99 -1.13
C GLU A 88 -13.49 2.77 -2.05
N PRO A 89 -14.49 1.89 -2.19
CA PRO A 89 -14.48 0.84 -3.20
C PRO A 89 -14.32 1.40 -4.62
N TRP A 90 -13.59 0.67 -5.46
CA TRP A 90 -13.43 1.04 -6.86
C TRP A 90 -14.68 0.67 -7.66
N SER A 91 -15.29 1.66 -8.30
CA SER A 91 -16.47 1.50 -9.15
C SER A 91 -16.12 1.17 -10.59
N GLU A 92 -14.91 1.48 -11.04
CA GLU A 92 -14.47 1.38 -12.44
C GLU A 92 -13.15 0.61 -12.59
N TRP A 93 -13.02 -0.14 -13.68
CA TRP A 93 -11.80 -0.92 -13.96
C TRP A 93 -10.56 -0.03 -14.11
N ALA A 94 -10.73 1.19 -14.60
CA ALA A 94 -9.63 2.16 -14.70
C ALA A 94 -9.00 2.47 -13.33
N GLN A 95 -9.79 2.44 -12.24
CA GLN A 95 -9.25 2.63 -10.90
C GLN A 95 -8.37 1.46 -10.45
N PHE A 96 -8.80 0.23 -10.76
CA PHE A 96 -8.01 -0.99 -10.53
C PHE A 96 -6.69 -0.92 -11.29
N VAL A 97 -6.75 -0.62 -12.59
CA VAL A 97 -5.56 -0.55 -13.45
C VAL A 97 -4.60 0.55 -12.97
N ALA A 98 -5.11 1.73 -12.58
CA ALA A 98 -4.27 2.79 -12.04
C ALA A 98 -3.57 2.37 -10.75
N ALA A 99 -4.28 1.71 -9.82
CA ALA A 99 -3.70 1.22 -8.58
C ALA A 99 -2.63 0.15 -8.85
N ASN A 100 -2.93 -0.84 -9.69
CA ASN A 100 -1.98 -1.91 -10.03
C ASN A 100 -0.76 -1.42 -10.82
N ALA A 101 -0.95 -0.51 -11.77
CA ALA A 101 0.19 0.03 -12.51
C ALA A 101 1.04 0.97 -11.66
N ILE A 102 0.43 1.92 -10.93
CA ILE A 102 1.18 3.01 -10.29
C ILE A 102 1.44 2.72 -8.81
N LEU A 103 0.39 2.50 -8.01
CA LEU A 103 0.54 2.38 -6.55
C LEU A 103 1.25 1.10 -6.16
N ASP A 104 0.88 -0.02 -6.78
CA ASP A 104 1.49 -1.32 -6.52
C ASP A 104 2.99 -1.30 -6.86
N THR A 105 3.34 -0.76 -8.04
CA THR A 105 4.73 -0.55 -8.43
C THR A 105 5.46 0.42 -7.48
N ALA A 106 4.81 1.48 -7.00
CA ALA A 106 5.41 2.40 -6.03
C ALA A 106 5.73 1.70 -4.70
N PHE A 107 4.83 0.86 -4.20
CA PHE A 107 5.08 0.03 -3.01
C PHE A 107 6.23 -0.95 -3.26
N THR A 108 6.26 -1.57 -4.43
CA THR A 108 7.33 -2.50 -4.83
C THR A 108 8.68 -1.80 -4.91
N VAL A 109 8.77 -0.60 -5.47
CA VAL A 109 10.00 0.20 -5.50
C VAL A 109 10.47 0.57 -4.09
N MET A 110 9.56 0.88 -3.16
CA MET A 110 9.92 1.06 -1.74
C MET A 110 10.42 -0.24 -1.10
N VAL A 111 9.81 -1.38 -1.40
CA VAL A 111 10.25 -2.69 -0.91
C VAL A 111 11.63 -3.05 -1.49
N GLU A 112 11.90 -2.77 -2.76
CA GLU A 112 13.23 -2.88 -3.37
C GLU A 112 14.25 -2.03 -2.59
N SER A 113 13.85 -0.81 -2.19
CA SER A 113 14.67 0.09 -1.38
C SER A 113 15.03 -0.52 -0.03
N CYS A 114 14.04 -1.12 0.65
CA CYS A 114 14.22 -1.85 1.91
C CYS A 114 15.14 -3.07 1.75
N VAL A 115 14.95 -3.87 0.70
CA VAL A 115 15.74 -5.07 0.44
C VAL A 115 17.19 -4.75 0.09
N SER A 116 17.43 -3.59 -0.52
CA SER A 116 18.78 -3.13 -0.89
C SER A 116 19.40 -2.19 0.14
N GLY A 117 18.67 -1.82 1.20
CA GLY A 117 19.16 -1.05 2.34
C GLY A 117 19.91 -1.93 3.36
N SER A 118 20.30 -1.37 4.50
CA SER A 118 21.16 -2.05 5.50
C SER A 118 20.44 -2.94 6.53
N VAL A 119 19.10 -3.07 6.46
CA VAL A 119 18.31 -3.73 7.51
C VAL A 119 18.04 -5.21 7.19
N GLU A 120 18.85 -6.09 7.77
CA GLU A 120 18.91 -7.54 7.45
C GLU A 120 17.55 -8.25 7.47
N VAL A 121 16.69 -7.96 8.44
CA VAL A 121 15.38 -8.62 8.55
C VAL A 121 14.50 -8.32 7.33
N LEU A 122 14.56 -7.10 6.80
CA LEU A 122 13.82 -6.70 5.60
C LEU A 122 14.45 -7.31 4.35
N GLN A 123 15.78 -7.32 4.26
CA GLN A 123 16.49 -7.98 3.16
C GLN A 123 16.11 -9.46 3.05
N HIS A 124 15.99 -10.17 4.16
CA HIS A 124 15.68 -11.59 4.14
C HIS A 124 14.19 -11.85 3.85
N ARG A 125 13.29 -11.16 4.56
CA ARG A 125 11.85 -11.46 4.53
C ARG A 125 11.14 -10.95 3.28
N LEU A 126 11.62 -9.86 2.67
CA LEU A 126 10.92 -9.22 1.55
C LEU A 126 11.42 -9.63 0.15
N ARG A 127 12.50 -10.42 0.04
CA ARG A 127 13.00 -10.91 -1.27
C ARG A 127 11.98 -11.75 -2.04
N LYS A 128 11.22 -12.60 -1.34
CA LYS A 128 10.22 -13.45 -2.00
C LYS A 128 9.09 -12.61 -2.58
N MET A 129 8.62 -11.62 -1.81
CA MET A 129 7.60 -10.66 -2.24
C MET A 129 7.99 -10.00 -3.57
N LEU A 130 9.23 -9.54 -3.74
CA LEU A 130 9.69 -8.95 -5.01
C LEU A 130 9.61 -9.90 -6.22
N MET A 131 9.69 -11.21 -6.01
CA MET A 131 9.53 -12.19 -7.09
C MET A 131 8.06 -12.33 -7.51
N GLU A 132 7.15 -12.27 -6.55
CA GLU A 132 5.68 -12.35 -6.74
C GLU A 132 5.17 -11.05 -7.42
N GLU A 133 5.63 -9.89 -6.96
CA GLU A 133 5.32 -8.56 -7.51
C GLU A 133 5.66 -8.39 -9.01
N ARG A 134 6.59 -9.20 -9.54
CA ARG A 134 6.91 -9.17 -10.97
C ARG A 134 5.69 -9.49 -11.83
N TYR A 135 4.81 -10.40 -11.37
CA TYR A 135 3.58 -10.71 -12.09
C TYR A 135 2.61 -9.52 -12.08
N HIS A 136 2.46 -8.86 -10.92
CA HIS A 136 1.60 -7.69 -10.75
C HIS A 136 2.01 -6.56 -11.70
N PHE A 137 3.31 -6.26 -11.74
CA PHE A 137 3.87 -5.26 -12.64
C PHE A 137 3.59 -5.57 -14.11
N LEU A 138 3.77 -6.81 -14.55
CA LEU A 138 3.50 -7.20 -15.93
C LEU A 138 2.02 -7.05 -16.29
N HIS A 139 1.12 -7.41 -15.37
CA HIS A 139 -0.32 -7.24 -15.53
C HIS A 139 -0.69 -5.75 -15.65
N GLY A 140 -0.29 -4.93 -14.68
CA GLY A 140 -0.58 -3.49 -14.64
C GLY A 140 -0.02 -2.76 -15.86
N ARG A 141 1.23 -3.05 -16.25
CA ARG A 141 1.87 -2.46 -17.43
C ARG A 141 1.16 -2.85 -18.73
N SER A 142 0.67 -4.08 -18.84
CA SER A 142 -0.09 -4.53 -20.01
C SER A 142 -1.36 -3.70 -20.18
N TRP A 143 -2.11 -3.50 -19.11
CA TRP A 143 -3.34 -2.68 -19.14
C TRP A 143 -3.06 -1.19 -19.35
N LEU A 144 -2.00 -0.66 -18.74
CA LEU A 144 -1.60 0.74 -18.94
C LEU A 144 -1.29 1.03 -20.42
N ARG A 145 -0.66 0.09 -21.12
CA ARG A 145 -0.38 0.18 -22.57
C ARG A 145 -1.63 0.14 -23.44
N SER A 146 -2.71 -0.49 -22.97
CA SER A 146 -4.01 -0.48 -23.66
C SER A 146 -4.77 0.85 -23.52
N GLY A 147 -4.32 1.74 -22.62
CA GLY A 147 -4.94 3.02 -22.33
C GLY A 147 -5.94 2.96 -21.18
N ILE A 148 -5.93 4.00 -20.34
CA ILE A 148 -6.78 4.13 -19.14
C ILE A 148 -7.16 5.62 -18.99
N ASP A 149 -8.29 5.89 -18.33
CA ASP A 149 -8.72 7.24 -18.02
C ASP A 149 -7.69 8.03 -17.18
N ALA A 150 -7.48 9.30 -17.56
CA ALA A 150 -6.47 10.15 -16.94
C ALA A 150 -6.79 10.48 -15.47
N VAL A 151 -8.06 10.49 -15.07
CA VAL A 151 -8.47 10.86 -13.69
C VAL A 151 -7.93 9.87 -12.64
N PRO A 152 -8.25 8.56 -12.70
CA PRO A 152 -7.69 7.59 -11.75
C PRO A 152 -6.16 7.49 -11.88
N LEU A 153 -5.61 7.59 -13.09
CA LEU A 153 -4.16 7.56 -13.33
C LEU A 153 -3.43 8.71 -12.64
N ASN A 154 -3.88 9.95 -12.84
CA ASN A 154 -3.25 11.14 -12.25
C ASN A 154 -3.39 11.14 -10.73
N ARG A 155 -4.54 10.66 -10.21
CA ARG A 155 -4.74 10.50 -8.77
C ARG A 155 -3.74 9.49 -8.18
N ALA A 156 -3.57 8.33 -8.82
CA ALA A 156 -2.60 7.33 -8.37
C ALA A 156 -1.15 7.86 -8.38
N TRP A 157 -0.76 8.62 -9.42
CA TRP A 157 0.54 9.29 -9.46
C TRP A 157 0.72 10.28 -8.32
N GLN A 158 -0.27 11.14 -8.07
CA GLN A 158 -0.20 12.10 -6.97
C GLN A 158 -0.02 11.38 -5.63
N GLU A 159 -0.86 10.39 -5.35
CA GLU A 159 -0.82 9.67 -4.08
C GLU A 159 0.47 8.84 -3.92
N ALA A 160 1.06 8.30 -4.99
CA ALA A 160 2.37 7.65 -4.94
C ALA A 160 3.50 8.62 -4.54
N VAL A 161 3.51 9.84 -5.11
CA VAL A 161 4.52 10.86 -4.77
C VAL A 161 4.32 11.40 -3.36
N GLU A 162 3.07 11.66 -2.95
CA GLU A 162 2.73 11.98 -1.56
C GLU A 162 3.18 10.88 -0.60
N TRP A 163 3.03 9.61 -1.02
CA TRP A 163 3.43 8.47 -0.22
C TRP A 163 4.95 8.35 -0.09
N PHE A 164 5.75 8.66 -1.11
CA PHE A 164 7.21 8.73 -0.96
C PHE A 164 7.65 9.82 0.02
N GLY A 165 6.87 10.90 0.13
CA GLY A 165 7.07 11.98 1.09
C GLY A 165 8.01 13.09 0.58
N PRO A 166 8.23 14.13 1.39
CA PRO A 166 9.01 15.29 0.98
C PRO A 166 10.51 14.97 0.91
N ALA A 167 11.26 15.75 0.12
CA ALA A 167 12.68 15.56 -0.13
C ALA A 167 13.57 15.65 1.12
N ASP A 168 13.09 16.31 2.18
CA ASP A 168 13.73 16.44 3.49
C ASP A 168 13.02 15.62 4.59
N GLY A 169 12.04 14.79 4.22
CA GLY A 169 11.23 13.99 5.13
C GLY A 169 11.91 12.73 5.67
N GLU A 170 11.12 11.90 6.32
CA GLU A 170 11.60 10.69 7.01
C GLU A 170 12.25 9.67 6.06
N VAL A 171 11.69 9.44 4.87
CA VAL A 171 12.31 8.54 3.88
C VAL A 171 13.69 9.05 3.44
N ALA A 172 13.85 10.37 3.29
CA ALA A 172 15.16 10.96 3.01
C ALA A 172 16.14 10.76 4.18
N SER A 173 15.65 10.81 5.42
CA SER A 173 16.48 10.50 6.60
C SER A 173 16.90 9.04 6.64
N LEU A 174 15.95 8.10 6.48
CA LEU A 174 16.25 6.67 6.41
C LEU A 174 17.24 6.33 5.30
N HIS A 175 17.14 7.03 4.16
CA HIS A 175 18.08 6.88 3.06
C HIS A 175 19.49 7.36 3.44
N ARG A 176 19.62 8.56 4.04
CA ARG A 176 20.91 9.06 4.53
C ARG A 176 21.56 8.13 5.56
N ASP A 177 20.74 7.50 6.39
CA ASP A 177 21.18 6.52 7.40
C ASP A 177 21.50 5.14 6.79
N GLY A 178 21.34 4.97 5.48
CA GLY A 178 21.57 3.72 4.75
C GLY A 178 20.55 2.62 5.06
N ARG A 179 19.47 2.92 5.81
CA ARG A 179 18.38 1.97 6.09
C ARG A 179 17.55 1.69 4.84
N LEU A 180 17.43 2.69 3.97
CA LEU A 180 16.86 2.59 2.62
C LEU A 180 17.95 2.88 1.60
N SER A 181 17.96 2.16 0.48
CA SER A 181 18.91 2.42 -0.62
C SER A 181 18.51 3.58 -1.53
N MET A 182 17.25 3.99 -1.51
CA MET A 182 16.69 5.08 -2.31
C MET A 182 15.96 6.10 -1.43
N GLY A 183 16.20 7.38 -1.69
CA GLY A 183 15.43 8.50 -1.13
C GLY A 183 14.19 8.83 -1.99
N PRO A 184 13.40 9.86 -1.62
CA PRO A 184 12.14 10.17 -2.31
C PRO A 184 12.30 10.45 -3.81
N ALA A 185 13.37 11.14 -4.21
CA ALA A 185 13.62 11.44 -5.62
C ALA A 185 14.06 10.19 -6.40
N GLU A 186 14.92 9.36 -5.83
CA GLU A 186 15.37 8.11 -6.43
C GLU A 186 14.22 7.11 -6.58
N LEU A 187 13.33 7.03 -5.59
CA LEU A 187 12.11 6.21 -5.66
C LEU A 187 11.21 6.65 -6.82
N LEU A 188 11.02 7.96 -7.01
CA LEU A 188 10.24 8.49 -8.13
C LEU A 188 10.90 8.15 -9.47
N VAL A 189 12.21 8.38 -9.61
CA VAL A 189 12.94 8.03 -10.84
C VAL A 189 12.82 6.54 -11.14
N ARG A 190 12.97 5.68 -10.13
CA ARG A 190 12.88 4.23 -10.30
C ARG A 190 11.46 3.78 -10.66
N LEU A 191 10.42 4.42 -10.13
CA LEU A 191 9.03 4.19 -10.52
C LEU A 191 8.79 4.58 -11.99
N GLU A 192 9.26 5.75 -12.41
CA GLU A 192 9.15 6.21 -13.80
C GLU A 192 9.88 5.29 -14.79
N GLU A 193 11.06 4.80 -14.40
CA GLU A 193 11.85 3.86 -15.20
C GLU A 193 11.14 2.52 -15.40
N GLN A 194 10.54 1.93 -14.33
CA GLN A 194 9.78 0.68 -14.47
C GLN A 194 8.60 0.84 -15.41
N LEU A 195 7.88 1.95 -15.28
CA LEU A 195 6.66 2.19 -16.03
C LEU A 195 6.92 2.71 -17.44
N GLU A 196 8.17 3.05 -17.77
CA GLU A 196 8.53 3.73 -19.01
C GLU A 196 7.69 5.01 -19.22
N MET A 197 7.33 5.69 -18.12
CA MET A 197 6.36 6.78 -18.08
C MET A 197 6.77 7.82 -17.04
N LYS A 198 6.71 9.10 -17.40
CA LYS A 198 6.97 10.21 -16.47
C LYS A 198 5.74 10.55 -15.64
N ALA A 199 5.97 10.87 -14.37
CA ALA A 199 4.93 11.42 -13.52
C ALA A 199 4.44 12.75 -14.09
N PRO A 200 3.14 13.08 -13.95
CA PRO A 200 2.64 14.41 -14.28
C PRO A 200 3.33 15.48 -13.43
N LYS A 201 3.26 16.74 -13.85
CA LYS A 201 3.72 17.85 -13.01
C LYS A 201 2.77 17.98 -11.81
N LEU A 202 3.27 17.67 -10.62
CA LEU A 202 2.52 17.70 -9.37
C LEU A 202 3.01 18.84 -8.47
N SER A 203 2.08 19.45 -7.75
CA SER A 203 2.37 20.47 -6.73
C SER A 203 1.71 20.03 -5.42
N ILE A 204 2.51 19.51 -4.49
CA ILE A 204 2.04 18.98 -3.20
C ILE A 204 2.25 20.02 -2.11
N ASP A 205 1.21 20.31 -1.33
CA ASP A 205 1.32 21.15 -0.12
C ASP A 205 1.74 20.30 1.09
N TRP A 206 3.05 20.16 1.27
CA TRP A 206 3.64 19.40 2.38
C TRP A 206 3.28 19.92 3.77
N LYS A 207 2.70 21.13 3.91
CA LYS A 207 2.24 21.64 5.21
C LYS A 207 0.99 20.93 5.72
N GLN A 208 0.15 20.44 4.80
CA GLN A 208 -1.09 19.74 5.11
C GLN A 208 -0.93 18.21 5.07
N TRP A 209 0.23 17.74 4.62
CA TRP A 209 0.53 16.31 4.52
C TRP A 209 0.69 15.67 5.90
N ASP A 210 -0.07 14.61 6.15
CA ASP A 210 0.06 13.78 7.35
C ASP A 210 1.24 12.82 7.16
N ALA A 211 2.31 13.01 7.93
CA ALA A 211 3.51 12.20 7.81
C ALA A 211 3.35 10.76 8.33
N ILE A 212 2.44 10.52 9.29
CA ILE A 212 2.18 9.18 9.84
C ILE A 212 1.39 8.35 8.83
N ARG A 213 0.32 8.95 8.28
CA ARG A 213 -0.57 8.28 7.33
C ARG A 213 -0.13 8.43 5.86
N ARG A 214 0.87 9.29 5.61
CA ARG A 214 1.51 9.55 4.32
C ARG A 214 0.53 9.99 3.24
N ARG A 215 -0.36 10.93 3.59
CA ARG A 215 -1.46 11.41 2.73
C ARG A 215 -1.80 12.87 2.96
N SER A 216 -2.19 13.58 1.90
CA SER A 216 -2.65 14.99 2.01
C SER A 216 -4.16 15.12 2.26
N ALA A 217 -4.95 14.16 1.80
CA ALA A 217 -6.40 14.18 1.99
C ALA A 217 -6.78 13.53 3.34
N PRO A 218 -7.66 14.15 4.15
CA PRO A 218 -8.23 13.47 5.33
C PRO A 218 -9.14 12.31 4.88
N GLY A 219 -9.62 11.52 5.83
CA GLY A 219 -10.52 10.39 5.57
C GLY A 219 -9.96 9.06 6.07
N ALA A 220 -10.79 8.04 6.02
CA ALA A 220 -10.45 6.66 6.33
C ALA A 220 -11.46 5.76 5.61
N ILE A 221 -11.16 4.47 5.53
CA ILE A 221 -12.11 3.48 5.01
C ILE A 221 -13.44 3.50 5.77
N ASP A 222 -14.51 3.17 5.06
CA ASP A 222 -15.82 3.04 5.67
C ASP A 222 -15.87 1.90 6.71
N GLN A 223 -16.89 1.94 7.58
CA GLN A 223 -17.03 1.01 8.69
C GLN A 223 -17.23 -0.45 8.22
N SER A 224 -17.87 -0.67 7.06
CA SER A 224 -18.09 -2.01 6.51
C SER A 224 -16.78 -2.61 6.01
N THR A 225 -16.00 -1.84 5.24
CA THR A 225 -14.64 -2.20 4.81
C THR A 225 -13.77 -2.50 6.04
N PHE A 226 -13.83 -1.66 7.08
CA PHE A 226 -13.07 -1.87 8.31
C PHE A 226 -13.51 -3.10 9.12
N ALA A 227 -14.81 -3.43 9.11
CA ALA A 227 -15.33 -4.65 9.71
C ALA A 227 -14.87 -5.90 8.92
N MET A 228 -14.81 -5.82 7.60
CA MET A 228 -14.36 -6.91 6.73
C MET A 228 -12.89 -7.28 6.98
N LEU A 229 -12.00 -6.29 7.05
CA LEU A 229 -10.57 -6.50 7.35
C LEU A 229 -10.31 -7.21 8.69
N ARG A 230 -11.25 -7.10 9.63
CA ARG A 230 -11.17 -7.69 10.97
C ARG A 230 -11.95 -9.01 11.09
N GLY A 231 -12.47 -9.54 9.98
CA GLY A 231 -13.29 -10.76 9.96
C GLY A 231 -14.61 -10.62 10.74
N LEU A 232 -15.03 -9.39 11.08
CA LEU A 232 -16.28 -9.17 11.81
C LEU A 232 -17.50 -9.39 10.91
N GLU A 233 -17.35 -9.13 9.61
CA GLU A 233 -18.38 -9.40 8.62
C GLU A 233 -18.64 -10.90 8.42
N GLU A 234 -17.66 -11.77 8.68
CA GLU A 234 -17.83 -13.22 8.54
C GLU A 234 -18.77 -13.78 9.61
N LYS A 235 -18.88 -13.10 10.77
CA LYS A 235 -19.76 -13.52 11.87
C LYS A 235 -21.22 -13.61 11.46
N LYS A 236 -21.67 -12.87 10.43
CA LYS A 236 -23.04 -12.97 9.92
C LYS A 236 -23.34 -14.29 9.21
N TYR A 237 -22.31 -15.01 8.78
CA TYR A 237 -22.41 -16.33 8.17
C TYR A 237 -22.12 -17.48 9.14
N ALA A 238 -21.59 -17.17 10.32
CA ALA A 238 -21.35 -18.16 11.37
C ALA A 238 -22.69 -18.60 11.99
N PRO A 239 -22.90 -19.91 12.26
CA PRO A 239 -24.10 -20.36 12.94
C PRO A 239 -24.19 -19.73 14.33
N SER A 240 -25.38 -19.24 14.70
CA SER A 240 -25.65 -18.71 16.05
C SER A 240 -25.27 -19.75 17.10
N ALA A 241 -24.50 -19.36 18.11
CA ALA A 241 -24.17 -20.24 19.22
C ALA A 241 -25.48 -20.75 19.85
N VAL A 242 -25.77 -22.05 19.70
CA VAL A 242 -26.87 -22.69 20.40
C VAL A 242 -26.56 -22.58 21.90
N PRO A 243 -27.46 -22.02 22.73
CA PRO A 243 -27.24 -21.99 24.17
C PRO A 243 -27.02 -23.42 24.64
N LYS A 244 -25.91 -23.67 25.36
CA LYS A 244 -25.73 -24.95 26.06
C LYS A 244 -26.87 -25.07 27.07
N ALA A 245 -27.70 -26.10 26.90
CA ALA A 245 -28.74 -26.49 27.85
C ALA A 245 -28.14 -27.00 29.16
#